data_AF-A0A061RV72-F1
#
_entry.id   AF-A0A061RV72-F1
#
_cell.length_a   1.000
_cell.length_b   1.000
_cell.length_c   1.000
_cell.angle_alpha   90.00
_cell.angle_beta   90.00
_cell.angle_gamma   90.00
#
_symmetry.space_group_name_H-M   'P 1'
#
loop_
_entity.id
_entity.type
_entity.pdbx_description
1 polymer ?
#
loop_
_entity_poly.entity_id
_entity_poly.type
_entity_poly.pdbx_seq_one_letter_code
_entity_poly.pdbx_strand_id
1 'polypeptide(L)'
;MPSGWGLVVTGHSLGAGVAALVGLKLRERFPLLRIWVYAAPGCLISRSVAESMSSFCTNVVLGQDWVPRANLLNAHSLRDSIMMASTHCRLPKLVVMYGSLMRCLPRRLREEQLFHETDRLPPEPAEVWRSYCRLTASPVMAPALNFVSPGRTLFLRPLEHQTRANRGKYEAVWLSVGALQAEGLLISRRCLADHFPGSILQALSALAKDGSAETLSQGLDMPNMAEKRGSNC
;
A
#
# COMPACT_ATOMS: atom_id res chain seq x y z
N MET A 1 36.31 0.45 10.32
CA MET A 1 35.44 0.92 11.42
C MET A 1 36.10 0.56 12.73
N PRO A 2 35.97 1.36 13.79
CA PRO A 2 36.47 0.99 15.12
C PRO A 2 35.85 -0.36 15.53
N SER A 3 36.65 -1.22 16.15
CA SER A 3 36.25 -2.56 16.58
C SER A 3 35.04 -2.51 17.51
N GLY A 4 33.86 -2.95 17.04
CA GLY A 4 32.62 -3.04 17.82
C GLY A 4 31.42 -2.25 17.29
N TRP A 5 31.58 -1.39 16.28
CA TRP A 5 30.48 -0.60 15.74
C TRP A 5 29.75 -1.35 14.61
N GLY A 6 28.40 -1.37 14.67
CA GLY A 6 27.54 -1.84 13.59
C GLY A 6 27.14 -0.71 12.65
N LEU A 7 27.11 -0.98 11.34
CA LEU A 7 26.60 -0.05 10.34
C LEU A 7 25.11 -0.28 10.09
N VAL A 8 24.30 0.75 10.31
CA VAL A 8 22.87 0.77 9.98
C VAL A 8 22.61 1.81 8.89
N VAL A 9 21.91 1.39 7.84
CA VAL A 9 21.44 2.29 6.77
C VAL A 9 19.94 2.43 6.89
N THR A 10 19.45 3.67 6.83
CA THR A 10 18.04 4.00 7.01
C THR A 10 17.58 5.08 6.05
N GLY A 11 16.27 5.13 5.84
CA GLY A 11 15.60 6.15 5.05
C GLY A 11 14.09 6.02 5.18
N HIS A 12 13.38 7.06 4.75
CA HIS A 12 11.92 7.10 4.68
C HIS A 12 11.47 7.35 3.23
N SER A 13 10.36 6.73 2.81
CA SER A 13 9.75 6.95 1.48
C SER A 13 10.74 6.75 0.33
N LEU A 14 10.94 7.73 -0.55
CA LEU A 14 11.97 7.65 -1.59
C LEU A 14 13.38 7.39 -1.00
N GLY A 15 13.71 8.05 0.12
CA GLY A 15 14.97 7.85 0.83
C GLY A 15 15.13 6.42 1.37
N ALA A 16 14.03 5.74 1.72
CA ALA A 16 14.04 4.32 2.08
C ALA A 16 14.46 3.44 0.88
N GLY A 17 13.98 3.77 -0.33
CA GLY A 17 14.41 3.09 -1.54
C GLY A 17 15.91 3.26 -1.81
N VAL A 18 16.40 4.50 -1.71
CA VAL A 18 17.83 4.81 -1.85
C VAL A 18 18.66 4.06 -0.79
N ALA A 19 18.25 4.13 0.48
CA ALA A 19 18.90 3.44 1.59
C ALA A 19 18.97 1.92 1.39
N ALA A 20 17.91 1.31 0.86
CA ALA A 20 17.89 -0.11 0.58
C ALA A 20 18.88 -0.51 -0.53
N LEU A 21 18.91 0.23 -1.64
CA LEU A 21 19.83 -0.04 -2.74
C LEU A 21 21.30 0.21 -2.36
N VAL A 22 21.57 1.32 -1.68
CA VAL A 22 22.91 1.64 -1.16
C VAL A 22 23.35 0.61 -0.13
N GLY A 23 22.47 0.24 0.81
CA GLY A 23 22.75 -0.77 1.82
C GLY A 23 23.01 -2.15 1.22
N LEU A 24 22.27 -2.53 0.18
CA LEU A 24 22.51 -3.77 -0.58
C LEU A 24 23.92 -3.77 -1.16
N LYS A 25 24.33 -2.68 -1.81
CA LYS A 25 25.69 -2.58 -2.39
C LYS A 25 26.78 -2.55 -1.32
N LEU A 26 26.56 -1.85 -0.21
CA LEU A 26 27.52 -1.74 0.89
C LEU A 26 27.73 -3.05 1.63
N ARG A 27 26.80 -4.01 1.53
CA ARG A 27 26.90 -5.30 2.20
C ARG A 27 28.13 -6.12 1.77
N GLU A 28 28.59 -5.95 0.52
CA GLU A 28 29.84 -6.55 0.02
C GLU A 28 31.05 -6.16 0.88
N ARG A 29 31.06 -4.92 1.40
CA ARG A 29 32.15 -4.37 2.22
C ARG A 29 31.87 -4.45 3.72
N PHE A 30 30.60 -4.47 4.11
CA PHE A 30 30.14 -4.52 5.49
C PHE A 30 29.14 -5.68 5.68
N PRO A 31 29.60 -6.93 5.84
CA PRO A 31 28.71 -8.11 5.88
C PRO A 31 27.68 -8.08 7.00
N LEU A 32 28.00 -7.41 8.12
CA LEU A 32 27.14 -7.26 9.29
C LEU A 32 26.17 -6.07 9.21
N LEU A 33 26.15 -5.34 8.09
CA LEU A 33 25.27 -4.19 7.88
C LEU A 33 23.79 -4.57 8.04
N ARG A 34 23.03 -3.69 8.68
CA ARG A 34 21.57 -3.77 8.79
C ARG A 34 20.92 -2.62 8.03
N ILE A 35 19.80 -2.91 7.38
CA ILE A 35 18.99 -1.91 6.69
C ILE A 35 17.64 -1.84 7.42
N TRP A 36 17.30 -0.66 7.90
CA TRP A 36 16.01 -0.36 8.51
C TRP A 36 15.38 0.79 7.75
N VAL A 37 14.37 0.50 6.95
CA VAL A 37 13.74 1.49 6.09
C VAL A 37 12.27 1.64 6.44
N TYR A 38 11.72 2.82 6.21
CA TYR A 38 10.36 3.16 6.61
C TYR A 38 9.56 3.58 5.39
N ALA A 39 8.40 2.95 5.18
CA ALA A 39 7.54 3.24 4.03
C ALA A 39 8.27 3.15 2.68
N ALA A 40 9.12 2.13 2.48
CA ALA A 40 9.84 1.95 1.22
C ALA A 40 8.84 1.69 0.06
N PRO A 41 9.06 2.29 -1.12
CA PRO A 41 8.14 2.17 -2.25
C PRO A 41 7.98 0.72 -2.71
N GLY A 42 6.77 0.39 -3.16
CA GLY A 42 6.38 -0.95 -3.60
C GLY A 42 6.96 -1.39 -4.93
N CYS A 43 7.69 -0.53 -5.64
CA CYS A 43 8.19 -0.74 -7.00
C CYS A 43 9.72 -0.75 -7.10
N LEU A 44 10.44 -1.15 -6.05
CA LEU A 44 11.88 -0.91 -5.97
C LEU A 44 12.72 -1.99 -6.67
N ILE A 45 12.48 -3.26 -6.35
CA ILE A 45 13.34 -4.38 -6.76
C ILE A 45 12.52 -5.62 -7.10
N SER A 46 13.12 -6.58 -7.83
CA SER A 46 12.46 -7.87 -8.07
C SER A 46 12.23 -8.65 -6.77
N ARG A 47 11.22 -9.53 -6.78
CA ARG A 47 10.90 -10.43 -5.66
C ARG A 47 12.11 -11.23 -5.17
N SER A 48 12.91 -11.79 -6.09
CA SER A 48 14.12 -12.56 -5.75
C SER A 48 15.16 -11.74 -4.99
N VAL A 49 15.36 -10.47 -5.35
CA VAL A 49 16.30 -9.59 -4.64
C VAL A 49 15.72 -9.23 -3.27
N ALA A 50 14.43 -8.93 -3.17
CA ALA A 50 13.77 -8.66 -1.89
C ALA A 50 13.86 -9.84 -0.92
N GLU A 51 13.67 -11.06 -1.41
CA GLU A 51 13.85 -12.30 -0.63
C GLU A 51 15.28 -12.45 -0.13
N SER A 52 16.30 -12.26 -0.99
CA SER A 52 17.70 -12.31 -0.55
C SER A 52 18.05 -11.24 0.49
N MET A 53 17.37 -10.09 0.45
CA MET A 53 17.50 -9.01 1.42
C MET A 53 16.81 -9.27 2.76
N SER A 54 15.93 -10.27 2.87
CA SER A 54 15.05 -10.45 4.04
C SER A 54 15.79 -10.71 5.36
N SER A 55 17.02 -11.24 5.29
CA SER A 55 17.83 -11.50 6.49
C SER A 55 18.44 -10.23 7.11
N PHE A 56 18.56 -9.13 6.34
CA PHE A 56 19.26 -7.92 6.77
C PHE A 56 18.54 -6.61 6.51
N CYS A 57 17.49 -6.61 5.69
CA CYS A 57 16.66 -5.46 5.39
C CYS A 57 15.26 -5.65 6.00
N THR A 58 14.85 -4.69 6.82
CA THR A 58 13.50 -4.62 7.39
C THR A 58 12.84 -3.33 6.91
N ASN A 59 11.73 -3.47 6.21
CA ASN A 59 10.87 -2.37 5.79
C ASN A 59 9.70 -2.24 6.78
N VAL A 60 9.57 -1.10 7.44
CA VAL A 60 8.51 -0.83 8.40
C VAL A 60 7.40 -0.05 7.71
N VAL A 61 6.16 -0.57 7.77
CA VAL A 61 5.00 0.03 7.09
C VAL A 61 3.85 0.17 8.07
N LEU A 62 3.14 1.30 8.02
CA LEU A 62 2.01 1.57 8.89
C LEU A 62 0.68 1.50 8.12
N GLY A 63 -0.28 0.74 8.66
CA GLY A 63 -1.70 0.85 8.31
C GLY A 63 -1.98 0.93 6.82
N GLN A 64 -2.63 2.02 6.41
CA GLN A 64 -3.13 2.22 5.04
C GLN A 64 -2.15 2.99 4.14
N ASP A 65 -0.86 3.08 4.52
CA ASP A 65 0.15 3.79 3.71
C ASP A 65 0.16 3.29 2.26
N TRP A 66 -0.04 4.22 1.32
CA TRP A 66 -0.14 3.91 -0.11
C TRP A 66 1.23 3.72 -0.78
N VAL A 67 2.32 4.29 -0.25
CA VAL A 67 3.62 4.28 -0.95
C VAL A 67 4.22 2.86 -1.06
N PRO A 68 4.19 2.02 -0.02
CA PRO A 68 4.64 0.63 -0.13
C PRO A 68 3.72 -0.25 -0.99
N ARG A 69 2.48 0.21 -1.24
CA ARG A 69 1.49 -0.45 -2.10
C ARG A 69 1.56 0.05 -3.55
N ALA A 70 2.25 1.16 -3.80
CA ALA A 70 2.42 1.73 -5.12
C ALA A 70 3.43 0.91 -5.94
N ASN A 71 2.94 -0.12 -6.62
CA ASN A 71 3.66 -0.84 -7.67
C ASN A 71 2.99 -0.62 -9.03
N LEU A 72 3.67 -1.04 -10.10
CA LEU A 72 3.16 -0.82 -11.46
C LEU A 72 1.84 -1.56 -11.71
N LEU A 73 1.68 -2.77 -11.15
CA LEU A 73 0.45 -3.54 -11.24
C LEU A 73 -0.74 -2.78 -10.62
N ASN A 74 -0.59 -2.30 -9.39
CA ASN A 74 -1.63 -1.56 -8.68
C ASN A 74 -1.89 -0.20 -9.32
N ALA A 75 -0.88 0.43 -9.93
CA ALA A 75 -1.06 1.64 -10.73
C ALA A 75 -1.89 1.37 -11.99
N HIS A 76 -1.67 0.24 -12.68
CA HIS A 76 -2.50 -0.19 -13.80
C HIS A 76 -3.93 -0.49 -13.34
N SER A 77 -4.11 -1.24 -12.26
CA SER A 77 -5.45 -1.53 -11.70
C SER A 77 -6.19 -0.25 -11.30
N LEU A 78 -5.49 0.73 -10.72
CA LEU A 78 -6.08 2.03 -10.40
C LEU A 78 -6.47 2.82 -11.65
N ARG A 79 -5.60 2.85 -12.66
CA ARG A 79 -5.87 3.49 -13.96
C ARG A 79 -7.11 2.86 -14.61
N ASP A 80 -7.18 1.53 -14.64
CA ASP A 80 -8.31 0.78 -15.19
C ASP A 80 -9.60 1.07 -14.42
N SER A 81 -9.53 1.12 -13.08
CA SER A 81 -10.66 1.47 -12.22
C SER A 81 -11.16 2.91 -12.43
N ILE A 82 -10.25 3.88 -12.57
CA ILE A 82 -10.59 5.28 -12.86
C ILE A 82 -11.24 5.39 -14.24
N MET A 83 -10.70 4.69 -15.24
CA MET A 83 -11.25 4.69 -16.59
C MET A 83 -12.64 4.07 -16.63
N MET A 84 -12.81 2.91 -15.98
CA MET A 84 -14.11 2.27 -15.83
C MET A 84 -15.10 3.20 -15.12
N ALA A 85 -14.75 3.75 -13.96
CA ALA A 85 -15.61 4.67 -13.23
C ALA A 85 -15.96 5.91 -14.06
N SER A 86 -15.01 6.46 -14.83
CA SER A 86 -15.23 7.65 -15.66
C SER A 86 -16.17 7.41 -16.84
N THR A 87 -16.06 6.25 -17.51
CA THR A 87 -16.90 5.91 -18.68
C THR A 87 -18.27 5.37 -18.27
N HIS A 88 -18.36 4.71 -17.11
CA HIS A 88 -19.59 4.14 -16.63
C HIS A 88 -20.39 5.13 -15.76
N CYS A 89 -19.82 6.25 -15.32
CA CYS A 89 -20.53 7.19 -14.46
C CYS A 89 -21.76 7.82 -15.15
N ARG A 90 -22.93 7.67 -14.53
CA ARG A 90 -24.22 8.24 -14.97
C ARG A 90 -24.32 9.73 -14.69
N LEU A 91 -23.56 10.22 -13.71
CA LEU A 91 -23.62 11.59 -13.22
C LEU A 91 -22.49 12.44 -13.78
N PRO A 92 -22.69 13.76 -13.95
CA PRO A 92 -21.60 14.67 -14.26
C PRO A 92 -20.50 14.59 -13.18
N LYS A 93 -19.23 14.53 -13.61
CA LYS A 93 -18.08 14.39 -12.69
C LYS A 93 -18.06 15.48 -11.61
N LEU A 94 -18.43 16.70 -11.96
CA LEU A 94 -18.56 17.82 -11.02
C LEU A 94 -19.61 17.54 -9.94
N VAL A 95 -20.75 16.95 -10.29
CA VAL A 95 -21.80 16.60 -9.32
C VAL A 95 -21.27 15.54 -8.35
N VAL A 96 -20.58 14.52 -8.83
CA VAL A 96 -19.97 13.49 -7.96
C VAL A 96 -18.90 14.10 -7.04
N MET A 97 -18.02 14.92 -7.59
CA MET A 97 -16.87 15.48 -6.86
C MET A 97 -17.32 16.52 -5.82
N TYR A 98 -18.09 17.53 -6.22
CA TYR A 98 -18.58 18.58 -5.32
C TYR A 98 -19.69 18.09 -4.40
N GLY A 99 -20.58 17.22 -4.89
CA GLY A 99 -21.66 16.67 -4.08
C GLY A 99 -21.16 15.78 -2.94
N SER A 100 -20.04 15.08 -3.14
CA SER A 100 -19.37 14.31 -2.09
C SER A 100 -18.66 15.22 -1.07
N LEU A 101 -18.02 16.29 -1.53
CA LEU A 101 -17.31 17.25 -0.69
C LEU A 101 -18.27 18.10 0.17
N MET A 102 -19.32 18.63 -0.45
CA MET A 102 -20.32 19.49 0.18
C MET A 102 -21.40 18.70 0.94
N ARG A 103 -21.33 17.35 0.92
CA ARG A 103 -22.30 16.44 1.54
C ARG A 103 -23.74 16.65 1.03
N CYS A 104 -23.88 17.19 -0.18
CA CYS A 104 -25.16 17.43 -0.84
C CYS A 104 -25.70 16.20 -1.59
N LEU A 105 -24.85 15.19 -1.82
CA LEU A 105 -25.32 13.88 -2.27
C LEU A 105 -25.84 13.06 -1.09
N PRO A 106 -26.83 12.16 -1.30
CA PRO A 106 -27.25 11.21 -0.28
C PRO A 106 -26.03 10.53 0.33
N ARG A 107 -25.99 10.41 1.66
CA ARG A 107 -24.85 9.81 2.39
C ARG A 107 -24.50 8.38 1.93
N ARG A 108 -25.40 7.73 1.17
CA ARG A 108 -25.22 6.43 0.53
C ARG A 108 -25.85 6.46 -0.87
N LEU A 109 -25.11 6.92 -1.87
CA LEU A 109 -25.44 6.56 -3.25
C LEU A 109 -25.03 5.11 -3.47
N ARG A 110 -25.95 4.30 -3.99
CA ARG A 110 -25.64 2.92 -4.37
C ARG A 110 -24.88 2.92 -5.69
N GLU A 111 -24.03 1.92 -5.89
CA GLU A 111 -23.18 1.80 -7.07
C GLU A 111 -24.00 1.82 -8.37
N GLU A 112 -25.14 1.12 -8.38
CA GLU A 112 -26.14 1.10 -9.46
C GLU A 112 -26.71 2.49 -9.85
N GLN A 113 -26.71 3.44 -8.91
CA GLN A 113 -27.20 4.80 -9.15
C GLN A 113 -26.10 5.69 -9.74
N LEU A 114 -24.83 5.31 -9.52
CA LEU A 114 -23.66 6.05 -9.95
C LEU A 114 -23.14 5.57 -11.30
N PHE A 115 -23.23 4.26 -11.57
CA PHE A 115 -22.60 3.65 -12.73
C PHE A 115 -23.62 2.91 -13.62
N HIS A 116 -23.40 2.98 -14.93
CA HIS A 116 -24.01 2.11 -15.92
C HIS A 116 -23.39 0.71 -15.81
N GLU A 117 -24.17 -0.32 -16.10
CA GLU A 117 -23.61 -1.64 -16.40
C GLU A 117 -22.86 -1.59 -17.73
N THR A 118 -21.79 -2.37 -17.88
CA THR A 118 -20.93 -2.36 -19.07
C THR A 118 -21.71 -2.65 -20.36
N ASP A 119 -22.69 -3.55 -20.29
CA ASP A 119 -23.54 -3.91 -21.44
C ASP A 119 -24.59 -2.84 -21.79
N ARG A 120 -24.79 -1.86 -20.91
CA ARG A 120 -25.80 -0.79 -21.02
C ARG A 120 -25.17 0.60 -21.12
N LEU A 121 -23.91 0.67 -21.54
CA LEU A 121 -23.23 1.94 -21.77
C LEU A 121 -23.84 2.69 -22.96
N PRO A 122 -23.99 4.03 -22.87
CA PRO A 122 -24.30 4.84 -24.04
C PRO A 122 -23.21 4.71 -25.13
N PRO A 123 -23.53 4.96 -26.41
CA PRO A 123 -22.61 4.67 -27.53
C PRO A 123 -21.24 5.35 -27.42
N GLU A 124 -21.21 6.64 -27.05
CA GLU A 124 -19.97 7.41 -26.94
C GLU A 124 -19.05 6.90 -25.80
N PRO A 125 -19.50 6.79 -24.53
CA PRO A 125 -18.69 6.15 -23.47
C PRO A 125 -18.28 4.72 -23.76
N ALA A 126 -19.12 3.93 -24.45
CA ALA A 126 -18.80 2.58 -24.87
C ALA A 126 -17.63 2.55 -25.87
N GLU A 127 -17.58 3.47 -26.82
CA GLU A 127 -16.47 3.59 -27.77
C GLU A 127 -15.17 3.97 -27.06
N VAL A 128 -15.21 4.94 -26.15
CA VAL A 128 -14.06 5.35 -25.34
C VAL A 128 -13.53 4.16 -24.53
N TRP A 129 -14.42 3.42 -23.86
CA TRP A 129 -14.05 2.23 -23.09
C TRP A 129 -13.39 1.15 -23.98
N ARG A 130 -13.98 0.83 -25.13
CA ARG A 130 -13.40 -0.13 -26.08
C ARG A 130 -12.03 0.32 -26.60
N SER A 131 -11.88 1.61 -26.90
CA SER A 131 -10.61 2.18 -27.34
C SER A 131 -9.54 2.04 -26.26
N TYR A 132 -9.88 2.35 -25.02
CA TYR A 132 -9.01 2.16 -23.88
C TYR A 132 -8.58 0.69 -23.69
N CYS A 133 -9.52 -0.26 -23.77
CA CYS A 133 -9.21 -1.69 -23.68
C CYS A 133 -8.23 -2.14 -24.77
N ARG A 134 -8.37 -1.63 -26.01
CA ARG A 134 -7.43 -1.93 -27.10
C ARG A 134 -6.02 -1.41 -26.83
N LEU A 135 -5.90 -0.18 -26.31
CA LEU A 135 -4.61 0.45 -26.04
C LEU A 135 -3.86 -0.19 -24.87
N THR A 136 -4.60 -0.73 -23.90
CA THR A 136 -4.04 -1.31 -22.68
C THR A 136 -3.80 -2.82 -22.75
N ALA A 137 -4.23 -3.47 -23.84
CA ALA A 137 -3.99 -4.90 -24.09
C ALA A 137 -2.52 -5.26 -24.35
N SER A 138 -1.65 -4.28 -24.65
CA SER A 138 -0.22 -4.52 -24.87
C SER A 138 0.54 -4.51 -23.54
N PRO A 139 1.27 -5.58 -23.17
CA PRO A 139 2.00 -5.66 -21.91
C PRO A 139 3.32 -4.89 -22.02
N VAL A 140 3.25 -3.56 -22.03
CA VAL A 140 4.43 -2.70 -21.90
C VAL A 140 4.93 -2.84 -20.45
N MET A 141 6.22 -3.18 -20.27
CA MET A 141 6.92 -3.32 -18.97
C MET A 141 6.58 -4.56 -18.12
N ALA A 142 6.43 -5.75 -18.72
CA ALA A 142 6.21 -7.00 -17.98
C ALA A 142 7.18 -7.28 -16.80
N PRO A 143 8.50 -6.98 -16.88
CA PRO A 143 9.40 -7.22 -15.75
C PRO A 143 9.14 -6.31 -14.53
N ALA A 144 8.76 -5.05 -14.76
CA ALA A 144 8.54 -4.07 -13.69
C ALA A 144 7.22 -4.30 -12.93
N LEU A 145 6.28 -5.07 -13.50
CA LEU A 145 5.05 -5.48 -12.83
C LEU A 145 5.32 -6.33 -11.56
N ASN A 146 6.47 -7.00 -11.52
CA ASN A 146 6.85 -7.89 -10.43
C ASN A 146 7.75 -7.23 -9.38
N PHE A 147 7.93 -5.90 -9.45
CA PHE A 147 8.71 -5.18 -8.46
C PHE A 147 7.94 -5.04 -7.15
N VAL A 148 8.69 -5.13 -6.05
CA VAL A 148 8.21 -5.14 -4.67
C VAL A 148 9.08 -4.24 -3.80
N SER A 149 8.63 -4.01 -2.56
CA SER A 149 9.42 -3.37 -1.50
C SER A 149 10.60 -4.26 -1.08
N PRO A 150 11.69 -3.66 -0.57
CA PRO A 150 12.89 -4.40 -0.19
C PRO A 150 12.75 -5.17 1.13
N GLY A 151 13.36 -6.35 1.18
CA GLY A 151 13.47 -7.15 2.40
C GLY A 151 12.14 -7.66 2.93
N ARG A 152 12.14 -8.02 4.22
CA ARG A 152 10.92 -8.42 4.94
C ARG A 152 10.18 -7.19 5.47
N THR A 153 8.86 -7.28 5.55
CA THR A 153 8.03 -6.15 5.99
C THR A 153 7.54 -6.35 7.42
N LEU A 154 7.84 -5.38 8.29
CA LEU A 154 7.22 -5.23 9.61
C LEU A 154 6.01 -4.30 9.47
N PHE A 155 4.82 -4.88 9.49
CA PHE A 155 3.57 -4.16 9.34
C PHE A 155 3.01 -3.75 10.70
N LEU A 156 2.85 -2.45 10.88
CA LEU A 156 2.23 -1.86 12.06
C LEU A 156 0.74 -1.74 11.79
N ARG A 157 -0.02 -2.72 12.27
CA ARG A 157 -1.48 -2.79 12.12
C ARG A 157 -2.15 -1.99 13.23
N PRO A 158 -2.93 -0.94 12.93
CA PRO A 158 -3.83 -0.35 13.91
C PRO A 158 -4.88 -1.40 14.30
N LEU A 159 -5.12 -1.62 15.60
CA LEU A 159 -6.16 -2.56 16.03
C LEU A 159 -7.55 -2.10 15.55
N GLU A 160 -8.40 -3.05 15.12
CA GLU A 160 -9.75 -2.78 14.59
C GLU A 160 -10.62 -1.98 15.58
N HIS A 161 -11.50 -1.13 15.05
CA HIS A 161 -12.32 -0.17 15.80
C HIS A 161 -11.49 0.69 16.77
N GLN A 162 -10.78 1.68 16.20
CA GLN A 162 -10.18 2.79 16.96
C GLN A 162 -11.29 3.61 17.65
N THR A 163 -11.80 3.08 18.76
CA THR A 163 -12.65 3.78 19.70
C THR A 163 -11.81 4.83 20.43
N ARG A 164 -12.46 5.74 21.16
CA ARG A 164 -11.76 6.73 21.99
C ARG A 164 -10.79 6.07 23.00
N ALA A 165 -11.05 4.81 23.38
CA ALA A 165 -10.27 4.02 24.34
C ALA A 165 -9.08 3.25 23.72
N ASN A 166 -9.13 2.90 22.43
CA ASN A 166 -8.06 2.16 21.73
C ASN A 166 -7.30 3.03 20.73
N ARG A 167 -7.49 4.35 20.80
CA ARG A 167 -6.82 5.30 19.92
C ARG A 167 -5.31 5.24 20.13
N GLY A 168 -4.57 4.86 19.09
CA GLY A 168 -3.10 4.77 19.16
C GLY A 168 -2.55 3.43 19.67
N LYS A 169 -3.36 2.36 19.71
CA LYS A 169 -2.87 0.99 19.89
C LYS A 169 -2.57 0.33 18.54
N TYR A 170 -1.44 -0.36 18.48
CA TYR A 170 -0.94 -1.01 17.28
C TYR A 170 -0.50 -2.43 17.60
N GLU A 171 -0.41 -3.25 16.56
CA GLU A 171 0.13 -4.59 16.58
C GLU A 171 1.20 -4.69 15.49
N ALA A 172 2.31 -5.35 15.77
CA ALA A 172 3.40 -5.53 14.82
C ALA A 172 3.37 -6.94 14.23
N VAL A 173 3.16 -7.05 12.92
CA VAL A 173 3.01 -8.32 12.21
C VAL A 173 4.08 -8.42 11.13
N TRP A 174 4.73 -9.57 11.01
CA TRP A 174 5.62 -9.84 9.89
C TRP A 174 4.82 -10.27 8.66
N LEU A 175 5.01 -9.56 7.55
CA LEU A 175 4.42 -9.92 6.26
C LEU A 175 5.46 -10.56 5.34
N SER A 176 4.99 -11.50 4.53
CA SER A 176 5.78 -12.08 3.44
C SER A 176 6.04 -11.04 2.34
N VAL A 177 7.09 -11.28 1.55
CA VAL A 177 7.45 -10.42 0.42
C VAL A 177 6.27 -10.39 -0.57
N GLY A 178 5.83 -9.19 -0.95
CA GLY A 178 4.73 -9.04 -1.90
C GLY A 178 3.32 -9.10 -1.29
N ALA A 179 3.15 -9.50 -0.02
CA ALA A 179 1.82 -9.58 0.59
C ALA A 179 1.12 -8.21 0.62
N LEU A 180 1.87 -7.16 0.94
CA LEU A 180 1.34 -5.81 0.98
C LEU A 180 0.90 -5.31 -0.40
N GLN A 181 1.65 -5.68 -1.45
CA GLN A 181 1.33 -5.35 -2.83
C GLN A 181 0.02 -6.02 -3.29
N ALA A 182 -0.26 -7.25 -2.83
CA ALA A 182 -1.46 -7.99 -3.16
C ALA A 182 -2.75 -7.34 -2.62
N GLU A 183 -2.66 -6.51 -1.57
CA GLU A 183 -3.82 -5.74 -1.06
C GLU A 183 -4.32 -4.65 -2.03
N GLY A 184 -3.50 -4.26 -3.02
CA GLY A 184 -3.82 -3.15 -3.92
C GLY A 184 -3.63 -1.78 -3.27
N LEU A 185 -4.00 -0.72 -4.01
CA LEU A 185 -3.96 0.65 -3.49
C LEU A 185 -5.19 0.94 -2.63
N LEU A 186 -4.96 1.29 -1.36
CA LEU A 186 -6.01 1.67 -0.42
C LEU A 186 -6.23 3.19 -0.45
N ILE A 187 -7.33 3.64 -1.06
CA ILE A 187 -7.68 5.07 -1.08
C ILE A 187 -8.51 5.39 0.15
N SER A 188 -7.93 6.16 1.08
CA SER A 188 -8.62 6.61 2.29
C SER A 188 -8.03 7.94 2.80
N ARG A 189 -8.71 8.57 3.77
CA ARG A 189 -8.13 9.75 4.46
C ARG A 189 -6.85 9.42 5.24
N ARG A 190 -6.63 8.15 5.58
CA ARG A 190 -5.46 7.72 6.35
C ARG A 190 -4.28 7.33 5.49
N CYS A 191 -4.46 7.05 4.20
CA CYS A 191 -3.34 6.57 3.38
C CYS A 191 -2.17 7.57 3.31
N LEU A 192 -2.46 8.88 3.29
CA LEU A 192 -1.44 9.92 3.37
C LEU A 192 -0.96 10.17 4.80
N ALA A 193 -1.87 10.13 5.78
CA ALA A 193 -1.54 10.37 7.17
C ALA A 193 -0.59 9.29 7.74
N ASP A 194 -0.85 8.02 7.41
CA ASP A 194 -0.05 6.87 7.85
C ASP A 194 1.34 6.84 7.18
N HIS A 195 1.51 7.52 6.04
CA HIS A 195 2.79 7.59 5.33
C HIS A 195 3.84 8.43 6.06
N PHE A 196 3.43 9.47 6.76
CA PHE A 196 4.38 10.42 7.35
C PHE A 196 5.18 9.80 8.51
N PRO A 197 6.48 10.14 8.63
CA PRO A 197 7.37 9.51 9.61
C PRO A 197 6.92 9.73 11.06
N GLY A 198 6.23 10.84 11.35
CA GLY A 198 5.65 11.09 12.67
C GLY A 198 4.61 10.06 13.10
N SER A 199 3.77 9.60 12.17
CA SER A 199 2.76 8.55 12.43
C SER A 199 3.42 7.19 12.69
N ILE A 200 4.44 6.86 11.91
CA ILE A 200 5.23 5.64 12.09
C ILE A 200 5.96 5.66 13.44
N LEU A 201 6.60 6.78 13.78
CA LEU A 201 7.28 6.97 15.06
C LEU A 201 6.30 6.86 16.24
N GLN A 202 5.10 7.44 16.12
CA GLN A 202 4.05 7.31 17.14
C GLN A 202 3.66 5.85 17.34
N ALA A 203 3.45 5.10 16.26
CA ALA A 203 3.09 3.69 16.33
C ALA A 203 4.19 2.83 16.97
N LEU A 204 5.44 3.02 16.56
CA LEU A 204 6.59 2.34 17.15
C LEU A 204 6.78 2.70 18.62
N SER A 205 6.56 3.96 19.00
CA SER A 205 6.66 4.41 20.38
C SER A 205 5.56 3.81 21.26
N ALA A 206 4.35 3.64 20.72
CA ALA A 206 3.26 2.97 21.42
C ALA A 206 3.60 1.48 21.66
N LEU A 207 4.04 0.78 20.62
CA LEU A 207 4.47 -0.63 20.72
C LEU A 207 5.63 -0.83 21.71
N ALA A 208 6.60 0.09 21.72
CA ALA A 208 7.73 0.02 22.65
C ALA A 208 7.33 0.23 24.11
N LYS A 209 6.29 1.05 24.37
CA LYS A 209 5.74 1.28 25.72
C LYS A 209 4.88 0.11 26.21
N ASP A 210 4.13 -0.51 25.30
CA ASP A 210 3.21 -1.61 25.63
C ASP A 210 3.93 -2.91 25.96
N GLY A 211 5.23 -3.04 25.64
CA GLY A 211 6.17 -3.88 26.41
C GLY A 211 5.83 -5.36 26.56
N SER A 212 5.06 -5.98 25.65
CA SER A 212 4.89 -7.44 25.59
C SER A 212 5.60 -7.98 24.36
N ALA A 213 6.77 -8.58 24.57
CA ALA A 213 7.56 -9.29 23.55
C ALA A 213 6.88 -10.56 22.98
N GLU A 214 5.58 -10.75 23.21
CA GLU A 214 4.85 -12.00 22.89
C GLU A 214 4.03 -11.98 21.60
N THR A 215 3.83 -10.83 20.94
CA THR A 215 2.99 -10.78 19.73
C THR A 215 3.79 -10.58 18.45
N LEU A 216 4.84 -11.38 18.25
CA LEU A 216 5.42 -11.58 16.92
C LEU A 216 4.75 -12.80 16.29
N SER A 217 3.50 -12.66 15.85
CA SER A 217 2.81 -13.73 15.12
C SER A 217 3.57 -14.03 13.83
N GLN A 218 4.05 -15.25 13.67
CA GLN A 218 4.66 -15.72 12.43
C GLN A 218 3.60 -15.76 11.31
N GLY A 219 3.96 -15.18 10.16
CA GLY A 219 3.28 -15.26 8.86
C GLY A 219 1.85 -15.76 8.85
N LEU A 220 0.90 -14.83 8.95
CA LEU A 220 -0.47 -15.06 8.51
C LEU A 220 -0.61 -14.52 7.09
N ASP A 221 -1.06 -15.38 6.17
CA ASP A 221 -1.75 -14.89 4.98
C ASP A 221 -2.94 -14.06 5.49
N MET A 222 -2.93 -12.77 5.15
CA MET A 222 -3.87 -11.81 5.69
C MET A 222 -5.30 -12.16 5.26
N PRO A 223 -6.29 -12.17 6.18
CA PRO A 223 -7.68 -12.33 5.79
C PRO A 223 -8.11 -11.17 4.90
N ASN A 224 -8.76 -11.52 3.79
CA ASN A 224 -9.23 -10.62 2.75
C ASN A 224 -10.15 -9.54 3.33
N MET A 225 -9.66 -8.30 3.50
CA MET A 225 -10.47 -7.17 3.99
C MET A 225 -11.59 -6.77 3.01
N ALA A 226 -11.66 -7.36 1.82
CA ALA A 226 -12.74 -7.14 0.86
C ALA A 226 -14.07 -7.82 1.24
N GLU A 227 -14.08 -8.86 2.08
CA GLU A 227 -15.30 -9.67 2.33
C GLU A 227 -16.26 -9.10 3.40
N LYS A 228 -15.88 -8.09 4.17
CA LYS A 228 -16.75 -7.53 5.24
C LYS A 228 -17.65 -6.36 4.83
N ARG A 229 -18.00 -6.24 3.53
CA ARG A 229 -19.05 -5.32 3.06
C ARG A 229 -20.29 -6.03 2.50
N GLY A 230 -20.60 -7.21 3.01
CA GLY A 230 -21.82 -7.94 2.64
C GLY A 230 -22.53 -8.55 3.83
N SER A 231 -23.11 -7.72 4.72
CA SER A 231 -24.24 -8.08 5.60
C SER A 231 -24.51 -6.97 6.62
N ASN A 232 -25.33 -5.99 6.23
CA ASN A 232 -26.40 -5.40 7.05
C ASN A 232 -26.94 -4.14 6.36
N CYS A 233 -28.14 -4.32 5.81
CA CYS A 233 -29.07 -3.33 5.24
C CYS A 233 -28.67 -2.67 3.91
#